data_AF-A0A7C2W2S9-F1
#
_entry.id   AF-A0A7C2W2S9-F1
#
_cell.length_a   1.000
_cell.length_b   1.000
_cell.length_c   1.000
_cell.angle_alpha   90.00
_cell.angle_beta   90.00
_cell.angle_gamma   90.00
#
_symmetry.space_group_name_H-M   'P 1'
#
loop_
_entity.id
_entity.type
_entity.pdbx_description
1 polymer ?
#
loop_
_entity_poly.entity_id
_entity_poly.type
_entity_poly.pdbx_seq_one_letter_code
_entity_poly.pdbx_strand_id
1 'polypeptide(L)'
;ERIPLRIRYAIDLVVTPSDQHPELIARWVRSAEQFEELQEISDALKGTSPTCEIADVIDWAHVDKLALKRFERSERARWNNWISIQRLYEAYGGRDQIPSLAEKVWKSVPEKLREDGITHLLLEPVEMESTGEPSFQEDFSDDPASGGWEWIDPRGDCTFTLDLTFGIEIGVPPRHNLWPDNLKAPRLLRAISGDFIVETKVSDGSEGKKLGGLLAWGDENNFVRFYVAGSSDWYTGCVCYGCNVNGRFIHPGIHPLDADTVWFRLERRGDRFTGYVSLDGETWYRCGWADIPMEDPIKVGILALCPESPATSTRFEYFKVYRT
;
A
#
# COMPACT_ATOMS: atom_id res chain seq x y z
N GLU A 1 -21.94 34.03 5.76
CA GLU A 1 -21.64 32.86 4.91
C GLU A 1 -22.32 31.62 5.46
N ARG A 2 -22.61 30.62 4.62
CA ARG A 2 -23.19 29.34 5.08
C ARG A 2 -22.14 28.62 5.91
N ILE A 3 -22.45 28.25 7.15
CA ILE A 3 -21.59 27.41 8.01
C ILE A 3 -21.31 26.09 7.27
N PRO A 4 -20.02 25.69 7.09
CA PRO A 4 -19.63 24.40 6.51
C PRO A 4 -20.31 23.21 7.16
N LEU A 5 -20.56 22.14 6.40
CA LEU A 5 -21.35 20.99 6.85
C LEU A 5 -20.71 20.29 8.06
N ARG A 6 -19.42 19.95 8.00
CA ARG A 6 -18.67 19.42 9.16
C ARG A 6 -18.77 20.25 10.43
N ILE A 7 -18.83 21.59 10.32
CA ILE A 7 -18.93 22.47 11.50
C ILE A 7 -20.32 22.35 12.13
N ARG A 8 -21.37 22.17 11.31
CA ARG A 8 -22.72 21.93 11.82
C ARG A 8 -22.79 20.61 12.58
N TYR A 9 -22.24 19.53 12.00
CA TYR A 9 -22.18 18.23 12.67
C TYR A 9 -21.40 18.29 13.98
N ALA A 10 -20.24 18.97 14.00
CA ALA A 10 -19.47 19.15 15.22
C ALA A 10 -20.25 19.93 16.30
N ILE A 11 -20.96 21.00 15.93
CA ILE A 11 -21.83 21.74 16.86
C ILE A 11 -22.93 20.81 17.41
N ASP A 12 -23.60 20.06 16.54
CA ASP A 12 -24.67 19.14 16.93
C ASP A 12 -24.16 18.07 17.93
N LEU A 13 -22.96 17.52 17.74
CA LEU A 13 -22.34 16.58 18.69
C LEU A 13 -22.07 17.22 20.06
N VAL A 14 -21.65 18.49 20.08
CA VAL A 14 -21.35 19.21 21.33
C VAL A 14 -22.62 19.51 22.14
N VAL A 15 -23.73 19.83 21.46
CA VAL A 15 -24.99 20.22 22.13
C VAL A 15 -25.92 19.05 22.41
N THR A 16 -25.68 17.89 21.79
CA THR A 16 -26.50 16.68 21.98
C THR A 16 -25.88 15.79 23.05
N PRO A 17 -26.66 15.24 24.00
CA PRO A 17 -26.19 14.23 24.94
C PRO A 17 -25.54 13.03 24.25
N SER A 18 -24.45 12.50 24.82
CA SER A 18 -23.63 11.45 24.19
C SER A 18 -24.38 10.14 23.92
N ASP A 19 -25.36 9.80 24.75
CA ASP A 19 -26.26 8.65 24.58
C ASP A 19 -27.14 8.74 23.33
N GLN A 20 -27.31 9.93 22.76
CA GLN A 20 -28.09 10.17 21.54
C GLN A 20 -27.22 10.31 20.28
N HIS A 21 -25.89 10.29 20.41
CA HIS A 21 -24.98 10.44 19.28
C HIS A 21 -25.17 9.35 18.21
N PRO A 22 -25.36 8.05 18.54
CA PRO A 22 -25.54 7.03 17.51
C PRO A 22 -26.71 7.31 16.56
N GLU A 23 -27.90 7.63 17.09
CA GLU A 23 -29.09 7.88 16.27
C GLU A 23 -28.98 9.22 15.51
N LEU A 24 -28.33 10.22 16.10
CA LEU A 24 -28.02 11.49 15.41
C LEU A 24 -27.15 11.24 14.17
N ILE A 25 -26.08 10.46 14.32
CA ILE A 25 -25.15 10.09 13.24
C ILE A 25 -25.89 9.25 12.18
N ALA A 26 -26.66 8.25 12.60
CA ALA A 26 -27.44 7.42 11.70
C ALA A 26 -28.40 8.25 10.82
N ARG A 27 -29.03 9.28 11.40
CA ARG A 27 -29.87 10.22 10.66
C ARG A 27 -29.10 11.04 9.64
N TRP A 28 -27.89 11.51 9.97
CA TRP A 28 -27.03 12.20 9.00
C TRP A 28 -26.65 11.30 7.85
N VAL A 29 -26.22 10.06 8.14
CA VAL A 29 -25.87 9.07 7.11
C VAL A 29 -27.05 8.82 6.18
N ARG A 30 -28.26 8.60 6.71
CA ARG A 30 -29.49 8.42 5.90
C ARG A 30 -29.83 9.65 5.04
N SER A 31 -29.50 10.85 5.51
CA SER A 31 -29.74 12.09 4.77
C SER A 31 -28.70 12.39 3.69
N ALA A 32 -27.54 11.71 3.73
CA ALA A 32 -26.47 11.98 2.79
C ALA A 32 -26.88 11.61 1.36
N GLU A 33 -26.66 12.50 0.39
CA GLU A 33 -26.97 12.23 -1.03
C GLU A 33 -25.72 11.89 -1.86
N GLN A 34 -24.54 12.20 -1.30
CA GLN A 34 -23.24 12.07 -1.92
C GLN A 34 -22.24 11.44 -0.96
N PHE A 35 -21.23 10.75 -1.51
CA PHE A 35 -20.21 10.09 -0.70
C PHE A 35 -19.37 11.12 0.07
N GLU A 36 -19.16 12.30 -0.52
CA GLU A 36 -18.43 13.42 0.08
C GLU A 36 -19.11 13.94 1.37
N GLU A 37 -20.44 13.84 1.47
CA GLU A 37 -21.16 14.20 2.70
C GLU A 37 -20.88 13.20 3.83
N LEU A 38 -20.68 11.91 3.51
CA LEU A 38 -20.24 10.91 4.48
C LEU A 38 -18.83 11.21 5.00
N GLN A 39 -17.94 11.72 4.13
CA GLN A 39 -16.60 12.15 4.54
C GLN A 39 -16.67 13.35 5.51
N GLU A 40 -17.56 14.32 5.25
CA GLU A 40 -17.77 15.46 6.16
C GLU A 40 -18.31 15.01 7.54
N ILE A 41 -19.17 13.99 7.59
CA ILE A 41 -19.61 13.38 8.86
C ILE A 41 -18.42 12.71 9.55
N SER A 42 -17.66 11.88 8.85
CA SER A 42 -16.48 11.20 9.41
C SER A 42 -15.42 12.18 9.94
N ASP A 43 -15.20 13.28 9.22
CA ASP A 43 -14.30 14.36 9.64
C ASP A 43 -14.77 15.03 10.94
N ALA A 44 -16.08 15.25 11.09
CA ALA A 44 -16.63 15.77 12.34
C ALA A 44 -16.45 14.80 13.52
N LEU A 45 -16.38 13.50 13.24
CA LEU A 45 -16.14 12.44 14.22
C LEU A 45 -14.66 12.22 14.57
N LYS A 46 -13.69 12.85 13.90
CA LYS A 46 -12.25 12.62 14.14
C LYS A 46 -11.76 12.88 15.57
N GLY A 47 -12.58 13.45 16.46
CA GLY A 47 -12.32 13.61 17.90
C GLY A 47 -13.11 12.65 18.81
N THR A 48 -14.04 11.86 18.25
CA THR A 48 -14.81 10.83 18.94
C THR A 48 -14.32 9.49 18.44
N SER A 49 -13.80 8.62 19.32
CA SER A 49 -13.47 7.26 18.89
C SER A 49 -14.73 6.60 18.33
N PRO A 50 -14.67 5.99 17.13
CA PRO A 50 -15.80 5.21 16.62
C PRO A 50 -16.15 4.15 17.64
N THR A 51 -17.36 4.20 18.20
CA THR A 51 -17.85 3.17 19.10
C THR A 51 -18.53 2.10 18.26
N CYS A 52 -18.45 0.83 18.68
CA CYS A 52 -19.19 -0.26 18.03
C CYS A 52 -20.70 0.06 17.92
N GLU A 53 -21.24 0.85 18.86
CA GLU A 53 -22.63 1.31 18.85
C GLU A 53 -23.01 2.11 17.60
N ILE A 54 -22.08 2.87 17.01
CA ILE A 54 -22.35 3.61 15.77
C ILE A 54 -22.48 2.65 14.58
N ALA A 55 -21.62 1.63 14.51
CA ALA A 55 -21.64 0.65 13.43
C ALA A 55 -22.99 -0.10 13.35
N ASP A 56 -23.61 -0.33 14.49
CA ASP A 56 -24.88 -1.07 14.62
C ASP A 56 -26.11 -0.29 14.13
N VAL A 57 -26.04 1.05 14.09
CA VAL A 57 -27.17 1.92 13.71
C VAL A 57 -27.04 2.53 12.31
N ILE A 58 -25.90 2.32 11.63
CA ILE A 58 -25.66 2.83 10.29
C ILE A 58 -26.47 2.05 9.24
N ASP A 59 -27.07 2.80 8.30
CA ASP A 59 -27.67 2.24 7.09
C ASP A 59 -26.56 1.88 6.08
N TRP A 60 -25.94 0.71 6.26
CA TRP A 60 -24.86 0.23 5.41
C TRP A 60 -25.27 0.04 3.94
N ALA A 61 -26.54 -0.27 3.67
CA ALA A 61 -27.04 -0.39 2.31
C ALA A 61 -26.99 0.96 1.57
N HIS A 62 -27.31 2.04 2.27
CA HIS A 62 -27.18 3.39 1.74
C HIS A 62 -25.71 3.83 1.56
N VAL A 63 -24.84 3.52 2.53
CA VAL A 63 -23.39 3.77 2.43
C VAL A 63 -22.79 3.05 1.21
N ASP A 64 -23.09 1.76 1.04
CA ASP A 64 -22.64 0.95 -0.10
C ASP A 64 -23.07 1.57 -1.44
N LYS A 65 -24.33 2.02 -1.53
CA LYS A 65 -24.87 2.66 -2.73
C LYS A 65 -24.10 3.93 -3.09
N LEU A 66 -23.76 4.76 -2.10
CA LEU A 66 -23.00 5.99 -2.32
C LEU A 66 -21.53 5.68 -2.68
N ALA A 67 -20.93 4.69 -2.03
CA ALA A 67 -19.56 4.24 -2.31
C ALA A 67 -19.43 3.68 -3.74
N LEU A 68 -20.34 2.80 -4.17
CA LEU A 68 -20.37 2.26 -5.54
C LEU A 68 -20.51 3.37 -6.58
N LYS A 69 -21.48 4.27 -6.38
CA LYS A 69 -21.70 5.41 -7.27
C LYS A 69 -20.47 6.32 -7.37
N ARG A 70 -19.75 6.53 -6.26
CA ARG A 70 -18.50 7.29 -6.22
C ARG A 70 -17.39 6.59 -7.00
N PHE A 71 -17.24 5.28 -6.83
CA PHE A 71 -16.22 4.50 -7.51
C PHE A 71 -16.46 4.47 -9.03
N GLU A 72 -17.68 4.19 -9.48
CA GLU A 72 -18.04 4.04 -10.90
C GLU A 72 -17.86 5.29 -11.75
N ARG A 73 -18.00 6.48 -11.14
CA ARG A 73 -17.92 7.78 -11.83
C ARG A 73 -16.48 8.23 -12.12
N SER A 74 -15.47 7.63 -11.48
CA SER A 74 -14.10 8.14 -11.55
C SER A 74 -13.24 7.30 -12.49
N GLU A 75 -12.61 7.96 -13.46
CA GLU A 75 -11.66 7.31 -14.37
C GLU A 75 -10.21 7.50 -13.96
N ARG A 76 -9.86 8.63 -13.30
CA ARG A 76 -8.46 8.98 -13.01
C ARG A 76 -8.01 8.71 -11.58
N ALA A 77 -8.94 8.50 -10.65
CA ALA A 77 -8.64 8.47 -9.22
C ALA A 77 -9.26 7.25 -8.52
N ARG A 78 -9.30 6.10 -9.19
CA ARG A 78 -9.97 4.89 -8.66
C ARG A 78 -9.36 4.41 -7.36
N TRP A 79 -8.03 4.31 -7.28
CA TRP A 79 -7.36 3.96 -6.03
C TRP A 79 -7.63 4.97 -4.93
N ASN A 80 -7.55 6.28 -5.20
CA ASN A 80 -7.85 7.31 -4.19
C ASN A 80 -9.29 7.19 -3.67
N ASN A 81 -10.25 6.94 -4.57
CA ASN A 81 -11.64 6.72 -4.18
C ASN A 81 -11.77 5.46 -3.33
N TRP A 82 -11.17 4.36 -3.75
CA TRP A 82 -11.28 3.09 -3.04
C TRP A 82 -10.61 3.11 -1.68
N ILE A 83 -9.42 3.68 -1.57
CA ILE A 83 -8.71 3.90 -0.30
C ILE A 83 -9.54 4.79 0.62
N SER A 84 -10.12 5.87 0.08
CA SER A 84 -11.00 6.73 0.87
C SER A 84 -12.27 6.01 1.33
N ILE A 85 -12.82 5.10 0.52
CA ILE A 85 -13.96 4.27 0.89
C ILE A 85 -13.55 3.33 2.03
N GLN A 86 -12.46 2.60 1.91
CA GLN A 86 -11.98 1.69 2.96
C GLN A 86 -11.76 2.42 4.30
N ARG A 87 -11.05 3.55 4.27
CA ARG A 87 -10.80 4.38 5.47
C ARG A 87 -12.09 4.89 6.12
N LEU A 88 -13.09 5.22 5.30
CA LEU A 88 -14.40 5.64 5.80
C LEU A 88 -15.09 4.49 6.54
N TYR A 89 -15.08 3.29 5.96
CA TYR A 89 -15.68 2.11 6.59
C TYR A 89 -14.98 1.76 7.90
N GLU A 90 -13.64 1.81 7.94
CA GLU A 90 -12.87 1.66 9.18
C GLU A 90 -13.28 2.70 10.23
N ALA A 91 -13.42 3.97 9.84
CA ALA A 91 -13.83 5.05 10.73
C ALA A 91 -15.27 4.93 11.27
N TYR A 92 -16.12 4.11 10.64
CA TYR A 92 -17.47 3.84 11.10
C TYR A 92 -17.65 2.45 11.73
N GLY A 93 -16.57 1.68 11.92
CA GLY A 93 -16.64 0.30 12.41
C GLY A 93 -17.26 -0.68 11.40
N GLY A 94 -17.37 -0.31 10.13
CA GLY A 94 -17.91 -1.14 9.05
C GLY A 94 -16.89 -2.01 8.33
N ARG A 95 -15.72 -2.27 8.93
CA ARG A 95 -14.63 -2.99 8.26
C ARG A 95 -15.08 -4.34 7.69
N ASP A 96 -15.96 -5.04 8.40
CA ASP A 96 -16.49 -6.34 7.99
C ASP A 96 -17.40 -6.28 6.75
N GLN A 97 -17.88 -5.09 6.37
CA GLN A 97 -18.69 -4.89 5.15
C GLN A 97 -17.84 -4.74 3.89
N ILE A 98 -16.56 -4.37 4.04
CA ILE A 98 -15.66 -4.05 2.92
C ILE A 98 -15.54 -5.20 1.89
N PRO A 99 -15.43 -6.50 2.29
CA PRO A 99 -15.38 -7.60 1.33
C PRO A 99 -16.61 -7.68 0.42
N SER A 100 -17.81 -7.51 0.97
CA SER A 100 -19.06 -7.50 0.21
C SER A 100 -19.11 -6.31 -0.76
N LEU A 101 -18.65 -5.14 -0.33
CA LEU A 101 -18.55 -3.97 -1.19
C LEU A 101 -17.53 -4.16 -2.33
N ALA A 102 -16.37 -4.74 -2.04
CA ALA A 102 -15.35 -5.02 -3.04
C ALA A 102 -15.88 -5.96 -4.13
N GLU A 103 -16.66 -6.98 -3.75
CA GLU A 103 -17.32 -7.87 -4.71
C GLU A 103 -18.32 -7.10 -5.60
N LYS A 104 -19.11 -6.19 -5.01
CA LYS A 104 -20.03 -5.33 -5.77
C LYS A 104 -19.31 -4.43 -6.75
N VAL A 105 -18.20 -3.80 -6.33
CA VAL A 105 -17.33 -2.98 -7.19
C VAL A 105 -16.79 -3.80 -8.36
N TRP A 106 -16.29 -4.99 -8.09
CA TRP A 106 -15.75 -5.87 -9.12
C TRP A 106 -16.82 -6.26 -10.15
N LYS A 107 -18.03 -6.56 -9.69
CA LYS A 107 -19.15 -6.92 -10.56
C LYS A 107 -19.67 -5.74 -11.39
N SER A 108 -19.58 -4.51 -10.87
CA SER A 108 -20.16 -3.35 -11.56
C SER A 108 -19.26 -2.79 -12.67
N VAL A 109 -17.93 -2.87 -12.51
CA VAL A 109 -16.97 -2.30 -13.48
C VAL A 109 -15.77 -3.23 -13.79
N PRO A 110 -15.98 -4.51 -14.14
CA PRO A 110 -14.88 -5.48 -14.25
C PRO A 110 -13.90 -5.18 -15.39
N GLU A 111 -14.37 -4.71 -16.54
CA GLU A 111 -13.52 -4.37 -17.69
C GLU A 111 -12.59 -3.23 -17.36
N LYS A 112 -13.15 -2.17 -16.76
CA LYS A 112 -12.42 -1.00 -16.27
C LYS A 112 -11.32 -1.39 -15.29
N LEU A 113 -11.58 -2.26 -14.31
CA LEU A 113 -10.57 -2.71 -13.34
C LEU A 113 -9.42 -3.44 -14.04
N ARG A 114 -9.74 -4.34 -14.98
CA ARG A 114 -8.73 -5.06 -15.78
C ARG A 114 -7.93 -4.11 -16.67
N GLU A 115 -8.57 -3.12 -17.26
CA GLU A 115 -7.90 -2.09 -18.07
C GLU A 115 -6.85 -1.35 -17.24
N ASP A 116 -7.13 -1.00 -15.99
CA ASP A 116 -6.19 -0.35 -15.07
C ASP A 116 -5.13 -1.32 -14.49
N GLY A 117 -5.23 -2.60 -14.83
CA GLY A 117 -4.35 -3.65 -14.33
C GLY A 117 -4.61 -4.01 -12.86
N ILE A 118 -5.76 -3.64 -12.29
CA ILE A 118 -6.14 -3.96 -10.91
C ILE A 118 -6.49 -5.44 -10.82
N THR A 119 -5.82 -6.17 -9.93
CA THR A 119 -6.10 -7.59 -9.69
C THR A 119 -6.64 -7.86 -8.28
N HIS A 120 -6.39 -6.96 -7.33
CA HIS A 120 -6.74 -7.14 -5.92
C HIS A 120 -7.27 -5.84 -5.34
N LEU A 121 -8.52 -5.80 -4.91
CA LEU A 121 -9.09 -4.65 -4.21
C LEU A 121 -8.83 -4.67 -2.70
N LEU A 122 -8.51 -5.84 -2.15
CA LEU A 122 -8.29 -6.04 -0.73
C LEU A 122 -7.04 -6.87 -0.48
N LEU A 123 -6.50 -6.75 0.73
CA LEU A 123 -5.57 -7.71 1.29
C LEU A 123 -6.30 -9.03 1.53
N GLU A 124 -5.95 -10.05 0.77
CA GLU A 124 -6.58 -11.37 0.89
C GLU A 124 -5.70 -12.28 1.75
N PRO A 125 -6.20 -12.83 2.87
CA PRO A 125 -5.41 -13.75 3.69
C PRO A 125 -5.03 -14.99 2.87
N VAL A 126 -3.79 -15.43 3.01
CA VAL A 126 -3.28 -16.61 2.31
C VAL A 126 -2.54 -17.53 3.27
N GLU A 127 -2.75 -18.83 3.10
CA GLU A 127 -1.88 -19.85 3.70
C GLU A 127 -0.64 -19.97 2.82
N MET A 128 0.52 -19.59 3.37
CA MET A 128 1.79 -19.72 2.68
C MET A 128 2.33 -21.14 2.87
N GLU A 129 2.78 -21.76 1.78
CA GLU A 129 3.56 -23.00 1.87
C GLU A 129 4.83 -22.76 2.67
N SER A 130 5.28 -23.77 3.42
CA SER A 130 6.55 -23.69 4.15
C SER A 130 7.70 -23.54 3.15
N THR A 131 8.41 -22.42 3.23
CA THR A 131 9.50 -22.09 2.30
C THR A 131 10.83 -22.78 2.64
N GLY A 132 10.86 -23.60 3.70
CA GLY A 132 12.10 -24.19 4.24
C GLY A 132 13.12 -23.13 4.65
N GLU A 133 14.40 -23.52 4.70
CA GLU A 133 15.51 -22.60 4.93
C GLU A 133 15.81 -21.74 3.68
N PRO A 134 16.18 -20.46 3.84
CA PRO A 134 16.55 -19.63 2.71
C PRO A 134 17.80 -20.18 2.01
N SER A 135 17.73 -20.25 0.68
CA SER A 135 18.88 -20.60 -0.16
C SER A 135 19.97 -19.54 -0.18
N PHE A 136 19.62 -18.30 0.18
CA PHE A 136 20.52 -17.18 0.39
C PHE A 136 19.91 -16.23 1.42
N GLN A 137 20.75 -15.66 2.27
CA GLN A 137 20.38 -14.62 3.22
C GLN A 137 21.47 -13.55 3.27
N GLU A 138 21.04 -12.30 3.27
CA GLU A 138 21.83 -11.10 3.53
C GLU A 138 21.29 -10.45 4.80
N ASP A 139 22.17 -10.18 5.77
CA ASP A 139 21.84 -9.45 7.00
C ASP A 139 22.36 -8.00 6.95
N PHE A 140 23.06 -7.62 5.88
CA PHE A 140 23.65 -6.31 5.68
C PHE A 140 24.65 -5.92 6.80
N SER A 141 25.38 -6.91 7.33
CA SER A 141 26.42 -6.70 8.34
C SER A 141 27.73 -6.12 7.78
N ASP A 142 28.00 -6.31 6.49
CA ASP A 142 29.18 -5.84 5.76
C ASP A 142 28.78 -5.13 4.45
N ASP A 143 29.74 -4.51 3.76
CA ASP A 143 29.51 -3.81 2.48
C ASP A 143 28.83 -4.74 1.45
N PRO A 144 27.59 -4.46 1.02
CA PRO A 144 26.84 -5.31 0.10
C PRO A 144 27.56 -5.54 -1.23
N ALA A 145 28.40 -4.60 -1.69
CA ALA A 145 29.13 -4.74 -2.95
C ALA A 145 30.05 -5.99 -2.95
N SER A 146 30.48 -6.45 -1.78
CA SER A 146 31.29 -7.66 -1.63
C SER A 146 30.49 -8.97 -1.82
N GLY A 147 29.16 -8.92 -1.71
CA GLY A 147 28.23 -10.07 -1.74
C GLY A 147 27.55 -10.32 -3.09
N GLY A 148 28.03 -9.69 -4.18
CA GLY A 148 27.38 -9.78 -5.50
C GLY A 148 26.17 -8.86 -5.66
N TRP A 149 26.02 -7.88 -4.77
CA TRP A 149 25.05 -6.81 -4.91
C TRP A 149 25.59 -5.67 -5.76
N GLU A 150 24.67 -5.02 -6.47
CA GLU A 150 24.91 -3.81 -7.25
C GLU A 150 24.13 -2.67 -6.60
N TRP A 151 24.85 -1.70 -6.05
CA TRP A 151 24.27 -0.41 -5.65
C TRP A 151 24.09 0.46 -6.89
N ILE A 152 22.84 0.83 -7.17
CA ILE A 152 22.50 1.68 -8.30
C ILE A 152 21.86 2.95 -7.74
N ASP A 153 22.62 4.04 -7.83
CA ASP A 153 22.17 5.39 -7.52
C ASP A 153 22.43 6.29 -8.74
N PRO A 154 21.44 6.48 -9.62
CA PRO A 154 21.59 7.26 -10.85
C PRO A 154 21.92 8.74 -10.66
N ARG A 155 21.75 9.31 -9.46
CA ARG A 155 22.11 10.72 -9.17
C ARG A 155 23.35 10.85 -8.30
N GLY A 156 23.71 9.81 -7.55
CA GLY A 156 24.88 9.80 -6.67
C GLY A 156 24.69 10.65 -5.40
N ASP A 157 23.44 10.98 -5.06
CA ASP A 157 23.07 11.80 -3.89
C ASP A 157 22.29 11.01 -2.82
N CYS A 158 22.10 9.71 -3.01
CA CYS A 158 21.52 8.82 -2.01
C CYS A 158 22.61 8.23 -1.11
N THR A 159 22.22 7.77 0.07
CA THR A 159 23.14 7.19 1.05
C THR A 159 22.63 5.83 1.53
N PHE A 160 23.55 5.01 2.03
CA PHE A 160 23.18 3.91 2.91
C PHE A 160 24.12 3.82 4.11
N THR A 161 23.61 3.31 5.22
CA THR A 161 24.39 2.95 6.41
C THR A 161 24.06 1.53 6.83
N LEU A 162 25.02 0.86 7.46
CA LEU A 162 24.90 -0.52 7.92
C LEU A 162 25.00 -0.54 9.45
N ASP A 163 24.14 -1.34 10.10
CA ASP A 163 24.16 -1.57 11.54
C ASP A 163 23.55 -2.94 11.85
N LEU A 164 24.19 -3.69 12.75
CA LEU A 164 23.74 -5.04 13.11
C LEU A 164 22.34 -5.08 13.75
N THR A 165 21.80 -3.95 14.20
CA THR A 165 20.46 -3.85 14.83
C THR A 165 19.35 -3.67 13.80
N PHE A 166 19.65 -3.06 12.66
CA PHE A 166 18.64 -2.72 11.66
C PHE A 166 18.96 -3.15 10.22
N GLY A 167 20.10 -3.81 10.00
CA GLY A 167 20.59 -4.18 8.68
C GLY A 167 21.09 -2.95 7.92
N ILE A 168 20.44 -2.63 6.80
CA ILE A 168 20.76 -1.47 5.97
C ILE A 168 19.69 -0.38 6.11
N GLU A 169 20.12 0.86 6.27
CA GLU A 169 19.26 2.05 6.19
C GLU A 169 19.60 2.82 4.92
N ILE A 170 18.61 3.07 4.05
CA ILE A 170 18.78 3.82 2.80
C ILE A 170 18.13 5.19 2.94
N GLY A 171 18.96 6.24 2.84
CA GLY A 171 18.53 7.64 2.82
C GLY A 171 18.32 8.15 1.40
N VAL A 172 17.18 8.80 1.17
CA VAL A 172 16.74 9.23 -0.17
C VAL A 172 16.30 10.71 -0.13
N PRO A 173 17.01 11.60 -0.85
CA PRO A 173 16.56 12.99 -1.04
C PRO A 173 15.29 13.07 -1.90
N PRO A 174 14.57 14.20 -1.91
CA PRO A 174 13.39 14.37 -2.76
C PRO A 174 13.65 14.19 -4.25
N ARG A 175 12.58 13.90 -5.01
CA ARG A 175 12.54 13.70 -6.48
C ARG A 175 13.20 12.42 -6.97
N HIS A 176 13.21 11.39 -6.13
CA HIS A 176 13.68 10.04 -6.43
C HIS A 176 12.47 9.09 -6.52
N ASN A 177 12.22 8.55 -7.71
CA ASN A 177 11.13 7.60 -7.90
C ASN A 177 11.55 6.46 -8.85
N LEU A 178 10.70 5.44 -8.94
CA LEU A 178 10.66 4.45 -10.03
C LEU A 178 9.30 4.53 -10.70
N TRP A 179 9.17 5.54 -11.57
CA TRP A 179 8.01 5.85 -12.40
C TRP A 179 8.49 6.00 -13.86
N PRO A 180 7.66 5.79 -14.90
CA PRO A 180 8.14 5.78 -16.30
C PRO A 180 9.01 6.97 -16.76
N ASP A 181 8.82 8.16 -16.19
CA ASP A 181 9.61 9.37 -16.51
C ASP A 181 10.69 9.70 -15.46
N ASN A 182 10.78 8.92 -14.38
CA ASN A 182 11.70 9.11 -13.28
C ASN A 182 12.15 7.75 -12.74
N LEU A 183 13.31 7.29 -13.20
CA LEU A 183 13.96 6.05 -12.76
C LEU A 183 15.22 6.36 -11.95
N LYS A 184 15.14 7.36 -11.06
CA LYS A 184 16.30 7.87 -10.33
C LYS A 184 16.45 7.30 -8.94
N ALA A 185 15.42 6.67 -8.38
CA ALA A 185 15.49 6.12 -7.03
C ALA A 185 16.60 5.09 -6.84
N PRO A 186 17.23 5.07 -5.66
CA PRO A 186 18.27 4.11 -5.33
C PRO A 186 17.70 2.70 -5.21
N ARG A 187 18.53 1.73 -5.58
CA ARG A 187 18.20 0.31 -5.51
C ARG A 187 19.46 -0.50 -5.28
N LEU A 188 19.33 -1.53 -4.46
CA LEU A 188 20.38 -2.51 -4.20
C LEU A 188 19.88 -3.84 -4.76
N LEU A 189 20.52 -4.33 -5.83
CA LEU A 189 20.01 -5.45 -6.62
C LEU A 189 21.05 -6.56 -6.78
N ARG A 190 20.57 -7.79 -6.96
CA ARG A 190 21.39 -8.94 -7.31
C ARG A 190 20.70 -9.81 -8.36
N ALA A 191 21.48 -10.52 -9.17
CA ALA A 191 20.93 -11.47 -10.13
C ALA A 191 20.42 -12.74 -9.42
N ILE A 192 19.23 -13.18 -9.78
CA ILE A 192 18.61 -14.44 -9.33
C ILE A 192 17.99 -15.13 -10.56
N SER A 193 18.34 -16.40 -10.76
CA SER A 193 17.76 -17.25 -11.81
C SER A 193 16.53 -18.01 -11.34
N GLY A 194 15.58 -18.27 -12.23
CA GLY A 194 14.45 -19.17 -12.02
C GLY A 194 13.37 -18.63 -11.08
N ASP A 195 12.54 -19.54 -10.59
CA ASP A 195 11.45 -19.25 -9.67
C ASP A 195 11.97 -19.10 -8.23
N PHE A 196 11.38 -18.17 -7.49
CA PHE A 196 11.80 -17.85 -6.13
C PHE A 196 10.73 -17.10 -5.35
N ILE A 197 10.92 -17.05 -4.03
CA ILE A 197 10.34 -16.03 -3.15
C ILE A 197 11.50 -15.22 -2.56
N VAL A 198 11.40 -13.91 -2.61
CA VAL A 198 12.29 -13.01 -1.85
C VAL A 198 11.54 -12.39 -0.69
N GLU A 199 12.22 -12.22 0.44
CA GLU A 199 11.64 -11.65 1.67
C GLU A 199 12.53 -10.55 2.24
N THR A 200 11.91 -9.49 2.76
CA THR A 200 12.58 -8.46 3.57
C THR A 200 11.64 -7.99 4.68
N LYS A 201 12.22 -7.40 5.71
CA LYS A 201 11.50 -6.67 6.77
C LYS A 201 11.86 -5.19 6.71
N VAL A 202 10.86 -4.33 6.72
CA VAL A 202 10.99 -2.88 6.50
C VAL A 202 10.48 -2.11 7.71
N SER A 203 11.23 -1.09 8.12
CA SER A 203 10.84 -0.16 9.19
C SER A 203 11.26 1.28 8.86
N ASP A 204 10.77 2.24 9.66
CA ASP A 204 11.15 3.66 9.53
C ASP A 204 12.65 3.83 9.80
N GLY A 205 13.33 4.61 8.94
CA GLY A 205 14.71 5.03 9.17
C GLY A 205 14.84 6.22 10.12
N SER A 206 15.99 6.87 10.08
CA SER A 206 16.28 8.04 10.93
C SER A 206 15.63 9.35 10.44
N GLU A 207 15.13 9.40 9.20
CA GLU A 207 14.54 10.59 8.59
C GLU A 207 13.20 10.26 7.91
N GLY A 208 12.18 11.09 8.12
CA GLY A 208 10.87 10.93 7.50
C GLY A 208 10.19 9.61 7.87
N LYS A 209 9.27 9.16 7.01
CA LYS A 209 8.61 7.86 7.12
C LYS A 209 9.12 6.94 6.03
N LYS A 210 9.17 5.63 6.31
CA LYS A 210 9.62 4.62 5.35
C LYS A 210 8.88 4.74 4.02
N LEU A 211 9.63 4.68 2.93
CA LEU A 211 9.10 4.68 1.59
C LEU A 211 9.98 3.76 0.74
N GLY A 212 9.70 2.46 0.81
CA GLY A 212 10.56 1.44 0.23
C GLY A 212 10.04 0.02 0.42
N GLY A 213 10.73 -0.93 -0.19
CA GLY A 213 10.32 -2.33 -0.21
C GLY A 213 11.13 -3.16 -1.20
N LEU A 214 10.49 -4.14 -1.84
CA LEU A 214 11.09 -5.07 -2.79
C LEU A 214 10.97 -4.60 -4.23
N LEU A 215 12.01 -4.88 -5.02
CA LEU A 215 12.10 -4.62 -6.46
C LEU A 215 12.42 -5.91 -7.21
N ALA A 216 11.67 -6.21 -8.27
CA ALA A 216 12.12 -7.08 -9.35
C ALA A 216 12.30 -6.22 -10.61
N TRP A 217 13.47 -6.31 -11.24
CA TRP A 217 13.90 -5.44 -12.33
C TRP A 217 14.37 -6.29 -13.52
N GLY A 218 13.60 -6.26 -14.61
CA GLY A 218 14.07 -6.68 -15.93
C GLY A 218 14.77 -5.52 -16.63
N ASP A 219 14.01 -4.47 -16.91
CA ASP A 219 14.47 -3.25 -17.59
C ASP A 219 13.58 -2.04 -17.21
N GLU A 220 13.81 -0.88 -17.83
CA GLU A 220 12.99 0.33 -17.61
C GLU A 220 11.51 0.18 -17.96
N ASN A 221 11.16 -0.77 -18.82
CA ASN A 221 9.81 -1.05 -19.30
C ASN A 221 9.13 -2.20 -18.54
N ASN A 222 9.91 -3.02 -17.84
CA ASN A 222 9.48 -4.26 -17.18
C ASN A 222 10.08 -4.36 -15.77
N PHE A 223 9.33 -3.92 -14.76
CA PHE A 223 9.72 -4.04 -13.35
C PHE A 223 8.52 -4.09 -12.42
N VAL A 224 8.71 -4.67 -11.23
CA VAL A 224 7.76 -4.69 -10.11
C VAL A 224 8.33 -3.89 -8.96
N ARG A 225 7.59 -2.90 -8.46
CA ARG A 225 7.84 -2.22 -7.19
C ARG A 225 6.76 -2.62 -6.19
N PHE A 226 7.17 -3.19 -5.07
CA PHE A 226 6.27 -3.59 -4.00
C PHE A 226 6.75 -3.00 -2.68
N TYR A 227 6.05 -1.97 -2.21
CA TYR A 227 6.60 -1.06 -1.21
C TYR A 227 5.51 -0.52 -0.27
N VAL A 228 5.93 -0.04 0.89
CA VAL A 228 5.09 0.76 1.78
C VAL A 228 5.24 2.24 1.44
N ALA A 229 4.11 2.94 1.34
CA ALA A 229 4.03 4.36 1.07
C ALA A 229 3.88 5.15 2.38
N GLY A 230 4.96 5.35 3.15
CA GLY A 230 4.86 5.98 4.48
C GLY A 230 4.96 7.51 4.52
N SER A 231 5.56 8.17 3.52
CA SER A 231 5.75 9.64 3.46
C SER A 231 4.85 10.29 2.39
N SER A 232 5.20 11.49 1.90
CA SER A 232 4.49 12.32 0.89
C SER A 232 4.40 11.67 -0.51
N ASP A 233 3.89 10.44 -0.54
CA ASP A 233 3.41 9.74 -1.70
C ASP A 233 1.89 9.92 -1.78
N TRP A 234 1.32 9.85 -2.98
CA TRP A 234 -0.12 9.97 -3.19
C TRP A 234 -0.95 8.94 -2.38
N TYR A 235 -0.29 7.84 -1.98
CA TYR A 235 -0.87 6.73 -1.24
C TYR A 235 -0.30 6.60 0.18
N THR A 236 0.09 7.71 0.84
CA THR A 236 0.57 7.70 2.25
C THR A 236 -0.28 6.78 3.14
N GLY A 237 0.35 5.91 3.92
CA GLY A 237 -0.31 4.93 4.79
C GLY A 237 -0.93 3.76 4.03
N CYS A 238 -0.34 3.38 2.89
CA CYS A 238 -0.74 2.22 2.11
C CYS A 238 0.45 1.31 1.81
N VAL A 239 0.16 0.05 1.53
CA VAL A 239 1.04 -0.82 0.74
C VAL A 239 0.67 -0.71 -0.73
N CYS A 240 1.67 -0.58 -1.58
CA CYS A 240 1.53 -0.36 -3.02
C CYS A 240 2.25 -1.46 -3.80
N TYR A 241 1.49 -2.18 -4.64
CA TYR A 241 2.02 -3.07 -5.67
C TYR A 241 1.87 -2.37 -7.02
N GLY A 242 2.99 -1.96 -7.61
CA GLY A 242 3.03 -1.25 -8.87
C GLY A 242 3.97 -1.93 -9.85
N CYS A 243 3.61 -1.91 -11.12
CA CYS A 243 4.38 -2.59 -12.17
C CYS A 243 4.52 -1.68 -13.38
N ASN A 244 5.69 -1.67 -14.00
CA ASN A 244 5.80 -1.29 -15.40
C ASN A 244 5.76 -2.56 -16.24
N VAL A 245 4.85 -2.62 -17.21
CA VAL A 245 4.64 -3.78 -18.09
C VAL A 245 4.66 -3.30 -19.52
N ASN A 246 5.70 -3.66 -20.27
CA ASN A 246 5.92 -3.18 -21.64
C ASN A 246 5.81 -1.64 -21.76
N GLY A 247 6.35 -0.91 -20.77
CA GLY A 247 6.36 0.55 -20.74
C GLY A 247 5.05 1.19 -20.25
N ARG A 248 4.04 0.39 -19.90
CA ARG A 248 2.80 0.85 -19.26
C ARG A 248 2.84 0.62 -17.75
N PHE A 249 2.76 1.70 -16.99
CA PHE A 249 2.65 1.61 -15.52
C PHE A 249 1.22 1.26 -15.09
N ILE A 250 1.08 0.25 -14.24
CA ILE A 250 -0.18 -0.22 -13.65
C ILE A 250 -0.03 -0.43 -12.14
N HIS A 251 -1.15 -0.47 -11.43
CA HIS A 251 -1.21 -0.74 -10.00
C HIS A 251 -2.14 -1.92 -9.70
N PRO A 252 -1.61 -3.16 -9.67
CA PRO A 252 -2.42 -4.34 -9.36
C PRO A 252 -3.09 -4.34 -7.99
N GLY A 253 -2.52 -3.66 -7.00
CA GLY A 253 -3.13 -3.51 -5.68
C GLY A 253 -2.54 -2.34 -4.90
N ILE A 254 -3.41 -1.57 -4.24
CA ILE A 254 -3.05 -0.54 -3.26
C ILE A 254 -4.01 -0.63 -2.08
N HIS A 255 -3.47 -0.87 -0.88
CA HIS A 255 -4.31 -1.14 0.29
C HIS A 255 -3.88 -0.29 1.48
N PRO A 256 -4.84 0.28 2.24
CA PRO A 256 -4.54 0.90 3.53
C PRO A 256 -3.72 -0.07 4.39
N LEU A 257 -2.61 0.42 4.92
CA LEU A 257 -1.73 -0.32 5.81
C LEU A 257 -1.00 0.69 6.70
N ASP A 258 -1.32 0.68 7.99
CA ASP A 258 -0.63 1.49 8.98
C ASP A 258 0.08 0.56 9.96
N ALA A 259 1.40 0.49 9.85
CA ALA A 259 2.25 -0.32 10.69
C ALA A 259 3.66 0.26 10.73
N ASP A 260 4.30 0.18 11.89
CA ASP A 260 5.68 0.64 12.07
C ASP A 260 6.66 -0.28 11.34
N THR A 261 6.40 -1.59 11.38
CA THR A 261 7.20 -2.64 10.75
C THR A 261 6.34 -3.46 9.80
N VAL A 262 6.89 -3.78 8.63
CA VAL A 262 6.17 -4.53 7.58
C VAL A 262 7.11 -5.57 6.98
N TRP A 263 6.62 -6.80 6.84
CA TRP A 263 7.30 -7.87 6.12
C TRP A 263 6.74 -7.95 4.71
N PHE A 264 7.63 -8.08 3.74
CA PHE A 264 7.29 -8.22 2.33
C PHE A 264 7.82 -9.53 1.80
N ARG A 265 7.00 -10.19 0.98
CA ARG A 265 7.41 -11.28 0.10
C ARG A 265 7.04 -10.96 -1.35
N LEU A 266 7.96 -11.19 -2.26
CA LEU A 266 7.70 -11.14 -3.70
C LEU A 266 8.03 -12.51 -4.29
N GLU A 267 7.02 -13.19 -4.81
CA GLU A 267 7.15 -14.48 -5.47
C GLU A 267 7.22 -14.30 -6.98
N ARG A 268 8.12 -15.04 -7.64
CA ARG A 268 8.12 -15.26 -9.08
C ARG A 268 7.82 -16.73 -9.38
N ARG A 269 6.84 -16.98 -10.25
CA ARG A 269 6.57 -18.29 -10.88
C ARG A 269 6.43 -18.10 -12.39
N GLY A 270 7.47 -18.44 -13.16
CA GLY A 270 7.58 -18.10 -14.58
C GLY A 270 7.56 -16.59 -14.79
N ASP A 271 6.55 -16.10 -15.51
CA ASP A 271 6.34 -14.66 -15.75
C ASP A 271 5.44 -14.01 -14.69
N ARG A 272 4.85 -14.78 -13.78
CA ARG A 272 3.95 -14.23 -12.76
C ARG A 272 4.73 -13.75 -11.56
N PHE A 273 4.50 -12.49 -11.17
CA PHE A 273 4.96 -11.94 -9.92
C PHE A 273 3.79 -11.70 -8.98
N THR A 274 3.91 -12.14 -7.72
CA THR A 274 2.87 -11.96 -6.68
C THR A 274 3.47 -11.34 -5.43
N GLY A 275 2.84 -10.27 -4.92
CA GLY A 275 3.26 -9.59 -3.69
C GLY A 275 2.43 -10.01 -2.49
N TYR A 276 3.12 -10.33 -1.39
CA TYR A 276 2.52 -10.66 -0.11
C TYR A 276 3.07 -9.76 1.00
N VAL A 277 2.20 -9.33 1.90
CA VAL A 277 2.56 -8.47 3.03
C VAL A 277 2.15 -9.12 4.35
N SER A 278 2.94 -8.89 5.39
CA SER A 278 2.65 -9.33 6.75
C SER A 278 2.99 -8.24 7.76
N LEU A 279 2.25 -8.19 8.86
CA LEU A 279 2.42 -7.23 9.95
C LEU A 279 3.05 -7.86 11.22
N ASP A 280 3.11 -9.18 11.26
CA ASP A 280 3.59 -9.99 12.38
C ASP A 280 4.72 -10.95 11.96
N GLY A 281 4.99 -11.09 10.66
CA GLY A 281 5.92 -12.07 10.09
C GLY A 281 5.34 -13.48 9.94
N GLU A 282 4.09 -13.70 10.36
CA GLU A 282 3.43 -15.02 10.44
C GLU A 282 2.18 -15.08 9.55
N THR A 283 1.30 -14.09 9.66
CA THR A 283 0.07 -13.98 8.89
C THR A 283 0.33 -13.19 7.62
N TRP A 284 0.10 -13.81 6.47
CA TRP A 284 0.38 -13.23 5.15
C TRP A 284 -0.89 -12.90 4.39
N TYR A 285 -0.84 -11.76 3.70
CA TYR A 285 -1.92 -11.28 2.84
C TYR A 285 -1.39 -11.03 1.43
N ARG A 286 -2.10 -11.53 0.43
CA ARG A 286 -1.83 -11.21 -0.97
C ARG A 286 -2.28 -9.79 -1.28
N CYS A 287 -1.37 -8.99 -1.84
CA CYS A 287 -1.59 -7.59 -2.17
C CYS A 287 -1.94 -7.39 -3.65
N GLY A 288 -1.33 -8.16 -4.55
CA GLY A 288 -1.49 -8.00 -5.98
C GLY A 288 -0.58 -8.94 -6.76
N TRP A 289 -0.85 -9.09 -8.05
CA TRP A 289 0.01 -9.81 -9.00
C TRP A 289 -0.07 -9.20 -10.39
N ALA A 290 0.97 -9.46 -11.18
CA ALA A 290 1.02 -9.17 -12.61
C ALA A 290 1.83 -10.25 -13.35
N ASP A 291 1.47 -10.51 -14.60
CA ASP A 291 2.29 -11.31 -15.52
C ASP A 291 3.20 -10.36 -16.30
N ILE A 292 4.51 -10.49 -16.09
CA ILE A 292 5.55 -9.62 -16.66
C ILE A 292 6.68 -10.51 -17.18
N PRO A 293 6.77 -10.72 -18.49
CA PRO A 293 7.88 -11.46 -19.07
C PRO A 293 9.20 -10.77 -18.75
N MET A 294 10.12 -11.51 -18.12
CA MET A 294 11.48 -11.05 -17.83
C MET A 294 12.48 -12.15 -18.17
N GLU A 295 13.52 -11.80 -18.93
CA GLU A 295 14.59 -12.75 -19.27
C GLU A 295 15.37 -13.15 -18.02
N ASP A 296 15.69 -14.44 -17.92
CA ASP A 296 16.47 -14.98 -16.81
C ASP A 296 17.98 -14.88 -17.07
N PRO A 297 18.82 -14.51 -16.08
CA PRO A 297 18.50 -14.14 -14.70
C PRO A 297 17.91 -12.74 -14.57
N ILE A 298 17.05 -12.55 -13.56
CA ILE A 298 16.47 -11.23 -13.25
C ILE A 298 17.19 -10.57 -12.07
N LYS A 299 17.20 -9.22 -12.06
CA LYS A 299 17.74 -8.47 -10.92
C LYS A 299 16.64 -8.25 -9.89
N VAL A 300 16.92 -8.62 -8.63
CA VAL A 300 15.95 -8.54 -7.53
C VAL A 300 16.64 -7.98 -6.31
N GLY A 301 15.92 -7.25 -5.47
CA GLY A 301 16.49 -6.68 -4.26
C GLY A 301 15.56 -5.69 -3.58
N ILE A 302 16.16 -4.66 -2.98
CA ILE A 302 15.47 -3.63 -2.22
C ILE A 302 15.54 -2.28 -2.93
N LEU A 303 14.52 -1.45 -2.69
CA LEU A 303 14.42 -0.09 -3.22
C LEU A 303 13.92 0.87 -2.14
N ALA A 304 14.34 2.13 -2.22
CA ALA A 304 13.76 3.22 -1.44
C ALA A 304 13.43 4.39 -2.38
N LEU A 305 12.36 5.12 -2.10
CA LEU A 305 11.85 6.23 -2.92
C LEU A 305 11.72 7.48 -2.07
N CYS A 306 11.64 8.63 -2.73
CA CYS A 306 11.25 9.91 -2.17
C CYS A 306 10.75 10.81 -3.31
N PRO A 307 9.52 10.62 -3.83
CA PRO A 307 9.02 11.38 -4.96
C PRO A 307 8.86 12.87 -4.61
N GLU A 308 8.46 13.16 -3.37
CA GLU A 308 8.20 14.51 -2.86
C GLU A 308 8.96 14.77 -1.56
N SER A 309 9.09 16.04 -1.17
CA SER A 309 9.70 16.42 0.11
C SER A 309 8.80 16.08 1.30
N PRO A 310 9.36 15.90 2.52
CA PRO A 310 10.78 15.91 2.88
C PRO A 310 11.53 14.63 2.46
N ALA A 311 12.85 14.62 2.62
CA ALA A 311 13.66 13.42 2.44
C ALA A 311 13.17 12.27 3.35
N THR A 312 13.49 11.04 2.95
CA THR A 312 13.04 9.83 3.64
C THR A 312 14.19 8.87 3.84
N SER A 313 14.11 8.09 4.91
CA SER A 313 14.99 6.97 5.17
C SER A 313 14.19 5.71 5.46
N THR A 314 14.64 4.58 4.90
CA THR A 314 13.98 3.28 5.03
C THR A 314 14.98 2.23 5.47
N ARG A 315 14.65 1.47 6.52
CA ARG A 315 15.46 0.36 7.02
C ARG A 315 15.01 -0.97 6.45
N PHE A 316 15.97 -1.83 6.16
CA PHE A 316 15.79 -3.21 5.72
C PHE A 316 16.65 -4.12 6.59
N GLU A 317 15.99 -4.94 7.41
CA GLU A 317 16.69 -5.75 8.41
C GLU A 317 17.46 -6.93 7.80
N TYR A 318 16.93 -7.50 6.70
CA TYR A 318 17.55 -8.61 5.98
C TYR A 318 16.96 -8.73 4.58
N PHE A 319 17.62 -9.50 3.72
CA PHE A 319 17.05 -9.98 2.46
C PHE A 319 17.26 -11.49 2.34
N LYS A 320 16.17 -12.24 2.13
CA LYS A 320 16.22 -13.71 1.98
C LYS A 320 15.71 -14.13 0.61
N VAL A 321 16.25 -15.25 0.11
CA VAL A 321 15.81 -15.91 -1.13
C VAL A 321 15.46 -17.36 -0.84
N TYR A 322 14.24 -17.75 -1.15
CA TYR A 322 13.75 -19.13 -1.11
C TYR A 322 13.57 -19.64 -2.54
N ARG A 323 13.98 -20.87 -2.80
CA ARG A 323 13.73 -21.53 -4.10
C ARG A 323 12.37 -22.20 -4.06
N THR A 324 11.64 -22.12 -5.16
CA THR A 324 10.29 -22.69 -5.32
C THR A 324 10.21 -23.64 -6.49
#